data_AF-A0A1F7XD15-F1
#
_entry.id   AF-A0A1F7XD15-F1
#
_cell.length_a   1.000
_cell.length_b   1.000
_cell.length_c   1.000
_cell.angle_alpha   90.00
_cell.angle_beta   90.00
_cell.angle_gamma   90.00
#
_symmetry.space_group_name_H-M   'P 1'
#
loop_
_entity.id
_entity.type
_entity.pdbx_description
1 polymer ?
#
loop_
_entity_poly.entity_id
_entity_poly.type
_entity_poly.pdbx_seq_one_letter_code
_entity_poly.pdbx_strand_id
1 'polypeptide(L)'
;MEISMYLARFWGSLFIILGLASVGAKLLGRIIKYTEDKTITVSTGYITFLLGLITVTLHNIWVLDWRLAITILGWTTLLKGIEKIAFPNRVNKIAMKFKGGQTLWGIVILLIGIFYFWISLNLR
;
A
#
# COMPACT_ATOMS: atom_id res chain seq x y z
N MET A 1 0.05 -19.61 9.62
CA MET A 1 -1.35 -19.22 9.31
C MET A 1 -1.73 -17.94 10.06
N GLU A 2 -1.50 -17.88 11.37
CA GLU A 2 -1.86 -16.73 12.23
C GLU A 2 -1.27 -15.39 11.77
N ILE A 3 0.04 -15.33 11.49
CA ILE A 3 0.71 -14.10 11.01
C ILE A 3 0.11 -13.64 9.67
N SER A 4 -0.17 -14.56 8.75
CA SER A 4 -0.77 -14.25 7.45
C SER A 4 -2.16 -13.65 7.63
N MET A 5 -2.97 -14.18 8.55
CA MET A 5 -4.30 -13.64 8.88
C MET A 5 -4.21 -12.28 9.56
N TYR A 6 -3.24 -12.09 10.46
CA TYR A 6 -2.97 -10.80 11.08
C TYR A 6 -2.59 -9.74 10.04
N LEU A 7 -1.67 -10.06 9.12
CA LEU A 7 -1.26 -9.17 8.05
C LEU A 7 -2.41 -8.87 7.07
N ALA A 8 -3.27 -9.85 6.78
CA ALA A 8 -4.49 -9.62 6.01
C ALA A 8 -5.43 -8.62 6.70
N ARG A 9 -5.64 -8.72 8.01
CA ARG A 9 -6.42 -7.75 8.80
C ARG A 9 -5.78 -6.36 8.76
N PHE A 10 -4.47 -6.31 8.98
CA PHE A 10 -3.71 -5.07 9.01
C PHE A 10 -3.77 -4.33 7.67
N TRP A 11 -3.37 -4.99 6.58
CA TRP A 11 -3.38 -4.39 5.24
C TRP A 11 -4.79 -4.12 4.74
N GLY A 12 -5.73 -5.03 5.02
CA GLY A 12 -7.14 -4.88 4.68
C GLY A 12 -7.77 -3.64 5.31
N SER A 13 -7.66 -3.51 6.63
CA SER A 13 -8.19 -2.34 7.36
C SER A 13 -7.52 -1.04 6.94
N LEU A 14 -6.20 -1.03 6.78
CA LEU A 14 -5.45 0.13 6.30
C LEU A 14 -5.95 0.61 4.93
N PHE A 15 -6.10 -0.30 3.97
CA PHE A 15 -6.55 0.04 2.63
C PHE A 15 -8.03 0.41 2.55
N ILE A 16 -8.89 -0.15 3.41
CA ILE A 16 -10.27 0.32 3.52
C ILE A 16 -10.30 1.79 3.94
N ILE A 17 -9.58 2.14 5.02
CA ILE A 17 -9.54 3.52 5.52
C ILE A 17 -8.97 4.47 4.47
N LEU A 18 -7.82 4.12 3.85
CA LEU A 18 -7.19 4.95 2.83
C LEU A 18 -8.03 5.06 1.56
N GLY A 19 -8.71 3.99 1.15
CA GLY A 19 -9.59 3.96 0.00
C GLY A 19 -10.81 4.85 0.20
N LEU A 20 -11.51 4.71 1.34
CA LEU A 20 -12.64 5.57 1.71
C LEU A 20 -12.23 7.05 1.79
N ALA A 21 -11.11 7.35 2.44
CA ALA A 21 -10.60 8.72 2.51
C ALA A 21 -10.19 9.27 1.12
N SER A 22 -9.73 8.40 0.21
CA SER A 22 -9.40 8.78 -1.15
C SER A 22 -10.62 9.10 -1.99
N VAL A 23 -11.70 8.34 -1.82
CA VAL A 23 -12.98 8.56 -2.54
C VAL A 23 -13.74 9.75 -1.95
N GLY A 24 -13.97 9.76 -0.63
CA GLY A 24 -14.79 10.78 0.04
C GLY A 24 -14.06 12.11 0.25
N ALA A 25 -12.80 12.07 0.68
CA ALA A 25 -12.02 13.26 1.07
C ALA A 25 -10.86 13.59 0.09
N LYS A 26 -10.87 12.98 -1.11
CA LYS A 26 -9.86 13.18 -2.16
C LYS A 26 -8.41 13.04 -1.65
N LEU A 27 -8.19 12.18 -0.65
CA LEU A 27 -6.88 11.99 0.00
C LEU A 27 -5.78 11.66 -1.03
N LEU A 28 -6.00 10.70 -1.92
CA LEU A 28 -5.00 10.31 -2.91
C LEU A 28 -4.57 11.47 -3.81
N GLY A 29 -5.50 12.34 -4.22
CA GLY A 29 -5.19 13.54 -5.01
C GLY A 29 -4.31 14.55 -4.24
N ARG A 30 -4.50 14.67 -2.92
CA ARG A 30 -3.62 15.49 -2.06
C ARG A 30 -2.23 14.87 -1.92
N ILE A 31 -2.15 13.56 -1.66
CA ILE A 31 -0.88 12.84 -1.54
C ILE A 31 -0.07 12.95 -2.84
N ILE A 32 -0.70 12.85 -4.01
CA ILE A 32 -0.03 13.04 -5.30
C ILE A 32 0.65 14.42 -5.37
N LYS A 33 -0.03 15.50 -4.95
CA LYS A 33 0.57 16.84 -4.91
C LYS A 33 1.74 16.91 -3.92
N TYR A 34 1.62 16.28 -2.75
CA TYR A 34 2.70 16.25 -1.76
C TYR A 34 3.97 15.54 -2.23
N THR A 35 3.90 14.72 -3.29
CA THR A 35 5.11 14.13 -3.88
C THR A 35 6.04 15.15 -4.53
N GLU A 36 5.58 16.38 -4.79
CA GLU A 36 6.43 17.47 -5.28
C GLU A 36 7.48 17.87 -4.23
N ASP A 37 7.14 17.74 -2.94
CA ASP A 37 8.06 17.94 -1.84
C ASP A 37 8.90 16.67 -1.61
N LYS A 38 10.22 16.80 -1.81
CA LYS A 38 11.17 15.70 -1.65
C LYS A 38 11.30 15.26 -0.21
N THR A 39 11.23 16.19 0.75
CA THR A 39 11.28 15.90 2.18
C THR A 39 10.09 15.05 2.58
N ILE A 40 8.87 15.42 2.15
CA ILE A 40 7.67 14.60 2.39
C ILE A 40 7.77 13.24 1.69
N THR A 41 8.26 13.20 0.45
CA THR A 41 8.42 11.96 -0.31
C THR A 41 9.38 10.98 0.35
N VAL A 42 10.54 11.46 0.79
CA VAL A 42 11.56 10.66 1.50
C VAL A 42 11.05 10.22 2.87
N SER A 43 10.42 11.14 3.63
CA SER A 43 9.88 10.84 4.97
C SER A 43 8.81 9.75 4.93
N THR A 44 7.85 9.88 4.02
CA THR A 44 6.85 8.82 3.80
C THR A 44 7.45 7.60 3.13
N GLY A 45 8.61 7.72 2.47
CA GLY A 45 9.42 6.63 1.94
C GLY A 45 9.93 5.72 3.04
N TYR A 46 10.48 6.27 4.13
CA TYR A 46 10.89 5.48 5.31
C TYR A 46 9.73 4.69 5.92
N ILE A 47 8.55 5.31 6.08
CA ILE A 47 7.36 4.60 6.59
C ILE A 47 6.98 3.45 5.64
N THR A 48 6.98 3.72 4.33
CA THR A 48 6.65 2.70 3.31
C THR A 48 7.67 1.56 3.33
N PHE A 49 8.97 1.88 3.43
CA PHE A 49 10.06 0.93 3.52
C PHE A 49 9.91 0.02 4.75
N LEU A 50 9.69 0.59 5.93
CA LEU A 50 9.54 -0.15 7.18
C LEU A 50 8.31 -1.07 7.15
N LEU A 51 7.16 -0.60 6.65
CA LEU A 51 5.97 -1.43 6.50
C LEU A 51 6.21 -2.62 5.56
N GLY A 52 6.90 -2.39 4.45
CA GLY A 52 7.29 -3.44 3.52
C GLY A 52 8.27 -4.43 4.14
N LEU A 53 9.31 -3.94 4.82
CA LEU A 53 10.34 -4.74 5.46
C LEU A 53 9.76 -5.63 6.55
N ILE A 54 8.92 -5.09 7.43
CA ILE A 54 8.23 -5.87 8.47
C ILE A 54 7.36 -6.94 7.83
N THR A 55 6.62 -6.61 6.77
CA THR A 55 5.77 -7.59 6.07
C THR A 55 6.58 -8.72 5.46
N VAL A 56 7.68 -8.42 4.75
CA VAL A 56 8.54 -9.43 4.12
C VAL A 56 9.23 -10.31 5.18
N THR A 57 9.73 -9.73 6.26
CA THR A 57 10.41 -10.48 7.32
C THR A 57 9.46 -11.41 8.07
N LEU A 58 8.21 -10.97 8.32
CA LEU A 58 7.21 -11.78 9.01
C LEU A 58 6.47 -12.75 8.08
N HIS A 59 6.41 -12.46 6.77
CA HIS A 59 5.63 -13.22 5.81
C HIS A 59 6.28 -13.22 4.42
N ASN A 60 7.01 -14.30 4.13
CA ASN A 60 7.65 -14.56 2.84
C ASN A 60 7.27 -15.96 2.32
N ILE A 61 6.00 -16.14 1.98
CA ILE A 61 5.42 -17.43 1.58
C ILE A 61 5.10 -17.39 0.08
N TRP A 62 5.77 -18.22 -0.71
CA TRP A 62 5.61 -18.31 -2.17
C TRP A 62 4.78 -19.54 -2.59
N VAL A 63 3.66 -19.76 -1.89
CA VAL A 63 2.69 -20.81 -2.20
C VAL A 63 1.56 -20.17 -3.00
N LEU A 64 1.10 -20.82 -4.09
CA LEU A 64 0.03 -20.32 -4.98
C LEU A 64 -1.36 -20.37 -4.33
N ASP A 65 -1.54 -19.60 -3.26
CA ASP A 65 -2.80 -19.31 -2.59
C ASP A 65 -2.87 -17.82 -2.20
N TRP A 66 -3.87 -17.43 -1.43
CA TRP A 66 -4.08 -16.04 -1.00
C TRP A 66 -2.89 -15.42 -0.26
N ARG A 67 -2.04 -16.23 0.39
CA ARG A 67 -0.84 -15.77 1.13
C ARG A 67 0.19 -15.19 0.18
N LEU A 68 0.23 -15.64 -1.08
CA LEU A 68 1.10 -15.05 -2.10
C LEU A 68 0.78 -13.57 -2.32
N ALA A 69 -0.49 -13.19 -2.27
CA ALA A 69 -0.88 -11.79 -2.42
C ALA A 69 -0.27 -10.91 -1.32
N ILE A 70 -0.14 -11.41 -0.08
CA ILE A 70 0.54 -10.68 1.01
C ILE A 70 2.04 -10.61 0.77
N THR A 71 2.66 -11.71 0.31
CA THR A 71 4.09 -11.73 -0.02
C THR A 71 4.41 -10.71 -1.12
N ILE A 72 3.62 -10.67 -2.20
CA ILE A 72 3.75 -9.68 -3.28
C ILE A 72 3.52 -8.26 -2.73
N LEU A 73 2.53 -8.06 -1.86
CA LEU A 73 2.26 -6.76 -1.25
C LEU A 73 3.45 -6.28 -0.39
N GLY A 74 4.03 -7.16 0.42
CA GLY A 74 5.21 -6.85 1.23
C GLY A 74 6.39 -6.43 0.37
N TRP A 75 6.75 -7.23 -0.64
CA TRP A 75 7.85 -6.93 -1.55
C TRP A 75 7.63 -5.66 -2.36
N THR A 76 6.44 -5.46 -2.93
CA THR A 76 6.13 -4.24 -3.69
C THR A 76 6.13 -2.99 -2.81
N THR A 77 5.67 -3.09 -1.57
CA THR A 77 5.73 -2.00 -0.58
C THR A 77 7.17 -1.68 -0.21
N LEU A 78 8.00 -2.71 0.05
CA LEU A 78 9.41 -2.55 0.36
C LEU A 78 10.15 -1.82 -0.77
N LEU A 79 9.99 -2.30 -2.01
CA LEU A 79 10.61 -1.71 -3.19
C LEU A 79 10.15 -0.27 -3.43
N LYS A 80 8.85 0.04 -3.24
CA LYS A 80 8.34 1.42 -3.30
C LYS A 80 8.95 2.31 -2.23
N GLY A 81 9.16 1.80 -1.03
CA GLY A 81 9.86 2.51 0.04
C GLY A 81 11.28 2.88 -0.36
N ILE A 82 12.03 1.92 -0.91
CA ILE A 82 13.38 2.14 -1.44
C ILE A 82 13.35 3.19 -2.56
N GLU A 83 12.42 3.08 -3.52
CA GLU A 83 12.30 4.05 -4.62
C GLU A 83 12.03 5.48 -4.10
N LYS A 84 11.18 5.64 -3.09
CA LYS A 84 10.87 6.94 -2.48
C LYS A 84 12.07 7.57 -1.78
N ILE A 85 12.92 6.76 -1.14
CA ILE A 85 14.10 7.24 -0.42
C ILE A 85 15.24 7.54 -1.41
N ALA A 86 15.56 6.60 -2.30
CA ALA A 86 16.70 6.70 -3.19
C ALA A 86 16.44 7.59 -4.42
N PHE A 87 15.20 7.64 -4.90
CA PHE A 87 14.83 8.30 -6.16
C PHE A 87 13.55 9.17 -6.04
N PRO A 88 13.45 10.10 -5.06
CA PRO A 88 12.21 10.88 -4.82
C PRO A 88 11.74 11.68 -6.05
N ASN A 89 12.66 12.18 -6.88
CA ASN A 89 12.33 12.90 -8.12
C ASN A 89 11.56 12.03 -9.13
N ARG A 90 11.83 10.73 -9.17
CA ARG A 90 11.16 9.77 -10.07
C ARG A 90 9.74 9.50 -9.61
N VAL A 91 9.53 9.42 -8.29
CA VAL A 91 8.22 9.16 -7.69
C VAL A 91 7.20 10.24 -8.07
N ASN A 92 7.58 11.52 -8.03
CA ASN A 92 6.68 12.61 -8.43
C ASN A 92 6.23 12.48 -9.89
N LYS A 93 7.17 12.22 -10.82
CA LYS A 93 6.85 12.04 -12.25
C LYS A 93 5.85 10.91 -12.47
N ILE A 94 5.99 9.81 -11.73
CA ILE A 94 5.08 8.67 -11.81
C ILE A 94 3.72 9.03 -11.19
N ALA A 95 3.71 9.62 -9.99
CA ALA A 95 2.49 9.98 -9.27
C ALA A 95 1.59 10.93 -10.08
N MET A 96 2.18 11.88 -10.80
CA MET A 96 1.43 12.83 -11.62
C MET A 96 0.66 12.18 -12.77
N LYS A 97 1.09 11.02 -13.28
CA LYS A 97 0.32 10.25 -14.29
C LYS A 97 -1.02 9.75 -13.75
N PHE A 98 -1.13 9.60 -12.42
CA PHE A 98 -2.33 9.08 -11.75
C PHE A 98 -3.28 10.18 -11.25
N LYS A 99 -2.90 11.46 -11.40
CA LYS A 99 -3.68 12.60 -10.91
C LYS A 99 -5.09 12.65 -11.49
N GLY A 100 -5.28 12.32 -12.77
CA GLY A 100 -6.61 12.30 -13.41
C GLY A 100 -7.51 11.15 -12.94
N GLY A 101 -6.92 10.06 -12.41
CA GLY A 101 -7.63 8.84 -12.02
C GLY A 101 -7.75 8.62 -10.52
N GLN A 102 -7.49 9.63 -9.69
CA GLN A 102 -7.37 9.48 -8.23
C GLN A 102 -8.58 8.82 -7.55
N THR A 103 -9.81 9.07 -8.02
CA THR A 103 -11.02 8.44 -7.47
C THR A 103 -11.07 6.96 -7.85
N LEU A 104 -10.77 6.62 -9.10
CA LEU A 104 -10.69 5.24 -9.57
C LEU A 104 -9.63 4.46 -8.79
N TRP A 105 -8.44 5.03 -8.61
CA TRP A 105 -7.39 4.40 -7.81
C TRP A 105 -7.76 4.30 -6.32
N GLY A 106 -8.50 5.27 -5.78
CA GLY A 106 -9.08 5.17 -4.43
C GLY A 106 -10.05 4.00 -4.29
N ILE A 107 -10.90 3.77 -5.30
CA ILE A 107 -11.81 2.61 -5.35
C ILE A 107 -11.02 1.30 -5.44
N VAL A 108 -9.98 1.23 -6.29
CA VAL A 108 -9.12 0.05 -6.40
C VAL A 108 -8.47 -0.28 -5.05
N ILE A 109 -7.92 0.74 -4.35
CA ILE A 109 -7.35 0.56 -3.01
C ILE A 109 -8.41 0.03 -2.04
N LEU A 110 -9.62 0.59 -2.06
CA LEU A 110 -10.73 0.14 -1.23
C LEU A 110 -11.09 -1.33 -1.49
N LEU A 111 -11.20 -1.74 -2.75
CA LEU A 111 -11.53 -3.11 -3.13
C LEU A 111 -10.45 -4.11 -2.69
N ILE A 112 -9.17 -3.75 -2.86
CA ILE A 112 -8.05 -4.56 -2.36
C ILE A 112 -8.14 -4.69 -0.83
N GLY A 113 -8.47 -3.59 -0.12
CA GLY A 113 -8.66 -3.60 1.32
C GLY A 113 -9.79 -4.53 1.77
N ILE A 114 -10.95 -4.44 1.12
CA ILE A 114 -12.10 -5.32 1.38
C ILE A 114 -11.73 -6.78 1.16
N PHE A 115 -11.02 -7.09 0.08
CA PHE A 115 -10.58 -8.45 -0.23
C PHE A 115 -9.69 -9.05 0.87
N TYR A 116 -8.63 -8.35 1.30
CA TYR A 116 -7.76 -8.83 2.39
C TYR A 116 -8.50 -8.94 3.71
N PHE A 117 -9.35 -7.95 4.04
CA PHE A 117 -10.11 -7.97 5.27
C PHE A 117 -11.11 -9.14 5.29
N TRP A 118 -11.80 -9.40 4.18
CA TRP A 118 -12.73 -10.51 4.04
C TRP A 118 -12.03 -11.87 4.19
N ILE A 119 -10.87 -12.07 3.54
CA ILE A 119 -10.05 -13.27 3.72
C ILE A 119 -9.76 -13.51 5.20
N SER A 120 -9.42 -12.44 5.90
CA SER A 120 -9.00 -12.50 7.30
C SER A 120 -10.12 -12.84 8.30
N LEU A 121 -11.39 -12.76 7.87
CA LEU A 121 -12.55 -13.11 8.67
C LEU A 121 -12.99 -14.57 8.43
N ASN A 122 -12.89 -15.04 7.19
CA ASN A 122 -13.50 -16.30 6.75
C ASN A 122 -12.57 -17.51 6.78
N LEU A 123 -11.24 -17.32 6.80
CA LEU A 123 -10.26 -18.41 6.82
C LEU A 123 -9.74 -18.72 8.24
N ARG A 124 -10.66 -18.79 9.23
CA ARG A 124 -10.31 -19.17 10.61
C ARG A 124 -9.96 -20.65 10.72
#